data_AF-A0A6P0Q5I1-F1
#
_entry.id   AF-A0A6P0Q5I1-F1
#
_cell.length_a   1.000
_cell.length_b   1.000
_cell.length_c   1.000
_cell.angle_alpha   90.00
_cell.angle_beta   90.00
_cell.angle_gamma   90.00
#
_symmetry.space_group_name_H-M   'P 1'
#
loop_
_entity.id
_entity.type
_entity.pdbx_description
1 polymer ?
#
loop_
_entity_poly.entity_id
_entity_poly.type
_entity_poly.pdbx_seq_one_letter_code
_entity_poly.pdbx_strand_id
1 'polypeptide(L)'
;LLSDNQPDYDWDPSHNLILRYTYPDFMPKGIITRLIVVMHQYIDQEKDVWKSGVILTKDNTKAEVIEYYGKREIKIRVTGRDKRGLLTIVAHELDKINHSYKRLKCSKLIPCNCHKCKDSQSPHSYPFETLLKFIEDQQDTIQCQTSYEMVNVLSLLGDIIDLNKLVSNDPQDSNQSIQFKGDIQKLVLLLSQHGNISGDYSEIMANINDKSQNINISDNATVTNSFAGAFNLGEISGTVANTINQLPSFEPEPDKKQLKELLSQLQSAVLAEDLDDEDKAEALEQIEAIASGLTNSEDGAVKKVVKKAMKILMGTAAALSPTANMVTICKDLPGLISKIF
;
A
#
# COMPACT_ATOMS: atom_id res chain seq x y z
N LEU A 1 -11.75 -32.92 9.06
CA LEU A 1 -11.37 -32.59 7.66
C LEU A 1 -12.61 -31.98 7.02
N LEU A 2 -12.49 -30.82 6.37
CA LEU A 2 -13.62 -30.13 5.72
C LEU A 2 -14.18 -30.96 4.56
N SER A 3 -15.47 -30.83 4.28
CA SER A 3 -16.10 -31.45 3.11
C SER A 3 -15.53 -30.89 1.80
N ASP A 4 -15.42 -31.73 0.79
CA ASP A 4 -14.99 -31.27 -0.55
C ASP A 4 -16.10 -30.47 -1.27
N ASN A 5 -17.37 -30.80 -1.00
CA ASN A 5 -18.51 -30.22 -1.71
C ASN A 5 -19.03 -28.95 -1.03
N GLN A 6 -19.36 -27.96 -1.84
CA GLN A 6 -20.12 -26.78 -1.43
C GLN A 6 -21.50 -27.24 -0.89
N PRO A 7 -21.86 -26.88 0.34
CA PRO A 7 -23.15 -27.21 0.92
C PRO A 7 -24.26 -26.40 0.26
N ASP A 8 -25.50 -26.86 0.41
CA ASP A 8 -26.67 -26.10 0.01
C ASP A 8 -26.97 -25.01 1.06
N TYR A 9 -27.11 -23.77 0.60
CA TYR A 9 -27.44 -22.62 1.44
C TYR A 9 -28.19 -21.56 0.64
N ASP A 10 -29.08 -20.87 1.33
CA ASP A 10 -29.85 -19.77 0.75
C ASP A 10 -28.97 -18.52 0.63
N TRP A 11 -28.73 -18.10 -0.62
CA TRP A 11 -27.95 -16.92 -0.96
C TRP A 11 -28.73 -16.04 -1.93
N ASP A 12 -29.09 -14.84 -1.51
CA ASP A 12 -29.72 -13.85 -2.38
C ASP A 12 -28.68 -13.32 -3.39
N PRO A 13 -28.83 -13.60 -4.70
CA PRO A 13 -27.92 -13.08 -5.70
C PRO A 13 -28.11 -11.59 -5.95
N SER A 14 -29.22 -10.97 -5.53
CA SER A 14 -29.51 -9.58 -5.86
C SER A 14 -28.60 -8.60 -5.11
N HIS A 15 -28.24 -7.49 -5.77
CA HIS A 15 -27.52 -6.35 -5.15
C HIS A 15 -26.23 -6.72 -4.39
N ASN A 16 -25.53 -7.75 -4.84
CA ASN A 16 -24.28 -8.22 -4.22
C ASN A 16 -23.13 -7.25 -4.53
N LEU A 17 -22.29 -6.97 -3.55
CA LEU A 17 -20.97 -6.39 -3.81
C LEU A 17 -20.00 -7.52 -4.13
N ILE A 18 -19.32 -7.46 -5.28
CA ILE A 18 -18.46 -8.55 -5.76
C ILE A 18 -17.02 -8.06 -5.86
N LEU A 19 -16.07 -8.84 -5.37
CA LEU A 19 -14.64 -8.61 -5.59
C LEU A 19 -14.02 -9.93 -6.04
N ARG A 20 -13.10 -9.89 -7.00
CA ARG A 20 -12.38 -11.09 -7.43
C ARG A 20 -10.87 -10.90 -7.34
N TYR A 21 -10.18 -11.96 -6.99
CA TYR A 21 -8.74 -12.06 -7.00
C TYR A 21 -8.35 -13.06 -8.07
N THR A 22 -7.38 -12.70 -8.90
CA THR A 22 -6.83 -13.58 -9.93
C THR A 22 -5.35 -13.80 -9.72
N TYR A 23 -4.90 -15.01 -10.07
CA TYR A 23 -3.52 -15.44 -9.92
C TYR A 23 -2.99 -15.90 -11.29
N PRO A 24 -2.52 -14.96 -12.14
CA PRO A 24 -2.19 -15.25 -13.54
C PRO A 24 -1.15 -16.37 -13.69
N ASP A 25 -0.09 -16.32 -12.90
CA ASP A 25 1.05 -17.22 -13.04
C ASP A 25 0.85 -18.53 -12.26
N PHE A 26 0.48 -18.43 -10.98
CA PHE A 26 0.36 -19.56 -10.07
C PHE A 26 -0.54 -19.21 -8.87
N MET A 27 -1.42 -20.15 -8.51
CA MET A 27 -2.28 -20.05 -7.32
C MET A 27 -1.85 -21.10 -6.27
N PRO A 28 -1.27 -20.68 -5.13
CA PRO A 28 -0.97 -21.59 -4.04
C PRO A 28 -2.22 -22.29 -3.51
N LYS A 29 -2.09 -23.60 -3.22
CA LYS A 29 -3.12 -24.32 -2.47
C LYS A 29 -3.14 -23.83 -1.02
N GLY A 30 -4.35 -23.76 -0.45
CA GLY A 30 -4.53 -23.47 0.98
C GLY A 30 -4.69 -21.99 1.32
N ILE A 31 -4.82 -21.10 0.33
CA ILE A 31 -5.17 -19.68 0.58
C ILE A 31 -6.51 -19.61 1.32
N ILE A 32 -7.55 -20.28 0.82
CA ILE A 32 -8.85 -20.31 1.51
C ILE A 32 -8.77 -21.03 2.85
N THR A 33 -8.00 -22.12 2.97
CA THR A 33 -7.82 -22.79 4.27
C THR A 33 -7.22 -21.84 5.32
N ARG A 34 -6.22 -21.03 4.95
CA ARG A 34 -5.64 -20.03 5.86
C ARG A 34 -6.64 -18.92 6.17
N LEU A 35 -7.43 -18.48 5.19
CA LEU A 35 -8.48 -17.47 5.40
C LEU A 35 -9.52 -17.97 6.40
N ILE A 36 -10.00 -19.21 6.25
CA ILE A 36 -10.93 -19.86 7.17
C ILE A 36 -10.39 -19.84 8.61
N VAL A 37 -9.12 -20.19 8.81
CA VAL A 37 -8.50 -20.21 10.15
C VAL A 37 -8.45 -18.80 10.76
N VAL A 38 -8.02 -17.80 9.98
CA VAL A 38 -7.91 -16.42 10.48
C VAL A 38 -9.29 -15.80 10.75
N MET A 39 -10.28 -16.12 9.91
CA MET A 39 -11.63 -15.56 9.96
C MET A 39 -12.63 -16.42 10.76
N HIS A 40 -12.15 -17.43 11.50
CA HIS A 40 -13.01 -18.43 12.16
C HIS A 40 -14.08 -17.82 13.10
N GLN A 41 -13.80 -16.67 13.72
CA GLN A 41 -14.74 -15.96 14.59
C GLN A 41 -15.99 -15.44 13.88
N TYR A 42 -15.97 -15.35 12.55
CA TYR A 42 -17.10 -14.90 11.73
C TYR A 42 -17.86 -16.06 11.06
N ILE A 43 -17.54 -17.32 11.41
CA ILE A 43 -18.22 -18.50 10.88
C ILE A 43 -19.31 -18.90 11.88
N ASP A 44 -20.58 -18.74 11.50
CA ASP A 44 -21.72 -18.97 12.40
C ASP A 44 -22.02 -20.45 12.62
N GLN A 45 -21.94 -21.27 11.57
CA GLN A 45 -22.32 -22.68 11.60
C GLN A 45 -21.25 -23.56 10.94
N GLU A 46 -21.15 -24.83 11.37
CA GLU A 46 -20.21 -25.79 10.76
C GLU A 46 -20.49 -26.02 9.27
N LYS A 47 -21.76 -25.91 8.85
CA LYS A 47 -22.14 -26.01 7.43
C LYS A 47 -21.69 -24.84 6.57
N ASP A 48 -21.21 -23.74 7.17
CA ASP A 48 -20.83 -22.53 6.43
C ASP A 48 -19.38 -22.62 5.92
N VAL A 49 -18.69 -23.75 6.11
CA VAL A 49 -17.30 -23.94 5.71
C VAL A 49 -17.08 -25.26 4.98
N TRP A 50 -16.37 -25.21 3.86
CA TRP A 50 -15.95 -26.37 3.08
C TRP A 50 -14.56 -26.13 2.50
N LYS A 51 -13.98 -27.13 1.82
CA LYS A 51 -12.58 -27.09 1.41
C LYS A 51 -12.23 -25.94 0.47
N SER A 52 -13.17 -25.53 -0.38
CA SER A 52 -12.99 -24.48 -1.39
C SER A 52 -13.74 -23.20 -1.06
N GLY A 53 -14.32 -23.05 0.12
CA GLY A 53 -15.04 -21.83 0.43
C GLY A 53 -15.59 -21.73 1.84
N VAL A 54 -16.08 -20.53 2.15
CA VAL A 54 -16.61 -20.19 3.46
C VAL A 54 -17.66 -19.09 3.34
N ILE A 55 -18.68 -19.13 4.19
CA ILE A 55 -19.62 -18.05 4.44
C ILE A 55 -19.26 -17.43 5.79
N LEU A 56 -19.11 -16.11 5.79
CA LEU A 56 -18.76 -15.31 6.95
C LEU A 56 -19.91 -14.36 7.26
N THR A 57 -20.26 -14.19 8.54
CA THR A 57 -21.32 -13.28 8.98
C THR A 57 -20.77 -12.25 9.97
N LYS A 58 -21.17 -11.00 9.78
CA LYS A 58 -20.94 -9.90 10.73
C LYS A 58 -22.10 -8.91 10.63
N ASP A 59 -22.74 -8.55 11.74
CA ASP A 59 -23.75 -7.49 11.83
C ASP A 59 -24.84 -7.53 10.74
N ASN A 60 -25.51 -8.69 10.57
CA ASN A 60 -26.52 -8.94 9.51
C ASN A 60 -26.00 -8.76 8.07
N THR A 61 -24.68 -8.84 7.89
CA THR A 61 -24.02 -8.83 6.59
C THR A 61 -23.32 -10.18 6.41
N LYS A 62 -23.44 -10.77 5.23
CA LYS A 62 -22.84 -12.06 4.89
C LYS A 62 -21.86 -11.91 3.75
N ALA A 63 -20.72 -12.59 3.82
CA ALA A 63 -19.73 -12.69 2.77
C ALA A 63 -19.50 -14.15 2.39
N GLU A 64 -19.72 -14.48 1.12
CA GLU A 64 -19.36 -15.76 0.53
C GLU A 64 -18.00 -15.63 -0.14
N VAL A 65 -17.06 -16.50 0.22
CA VAL A 65 -15.71 -16.54 -0.35
C VAL A 65 -15.48 -17.92 -0.95
N ILE A 66 -15.26 -17.99 -2.26
CA ILE A 66 -15.09 -19.24 -3.01
C ILE A 66 -13.80 -19.24 -3.81
N GLU A 67 -13.05 -20.35 -3.69
CA GLU A 67 -11.90 -20.72 -4.51
C GLU A 67 -12.34 -21.44 -5.79
N TYR A 68 -12.03 -20.87 -6.93
CA TYR A 68 -12.10 -21.54 -8.22
C TYR A 68 -10.69 -21.91 -8.69
N TYR A 69 -10.11 -22.96 -8.10
CA TYR A 69 -8.72 -23.36 -8.36
C TYR A 69 -8.41 -23.56 -9.86
N GLY A 70 -9.33 -24.17 -10.60
CA GLY A 70 -9.18 -24.37 -12.06
C GLY A 70 -9.15 -23.06 -12.87
N LYS A 71 -9.73 -21.98 -12.35
CA LYS A 71 -9.71 -20.64 -12.94
C LYS A 71 -8.64 -19.74 -12.31
N ARG A 72 -7.92 -20.23 -11.30
CA ARG A 72 -6.97 -19.45 -10.48
C ARG A 72 -7.61 -18.15 -9.98
N GLU A 73 -8.82 -18.27 -9.45
CA GLU A 73 -9.65 -17.14 -9.02
C GLU A 73 -10.17 -17.39 -7.60
N ILE A 74 -10.22 -16.33 -6.79
CA ILE A 74 -11.05 -16.29 -5.58
C ILE A 74 -12.13 -15.24 -5.80
N LYS A 75 -13.38 -15.63 -5.62
CA LYS A 75 -14.54 -14.74 -5.72
C LYS A 75 -15.10 -14.47 -4.33
N ILE A 76 -15.31 -13.20 -4.03
CA ILE A 76 -15.98 -12.73 -2.83
C ILE A 76 -17.30 -12.09 -3.27
N ARG A 77 -18.41 -12.50 -2.65
CA ARG A 77 -19.72 -11.85 -2.79
C ARG A 77 -20.22 -11.44 -1.42
N VAL A 78 -20.72 -10.21 -1.28
CA VAL A 78 -21.21 -9.69 -0.01
C VAL A 78 -22.63 -9.16 -0.17
N THR A 79 -23.51 -9.57 0.75
CA THR A 79 -24.90 -9.13 0.86
C THR A 79 -25.20 -8.65 2.27
N GLY A 80 -26.21 -7.78 2.43
CA GLY A 80 -26.60 -7.20 3.72
C GLY A 80 -26.44 -5.68 3.78
N ARG A 81 -26.45 -5.14 5.01
CA ARG A 81 -26.49 -3.69 5.25
C ARG A 81 -25.11 -3.04 5.07
N ASP A 82 -24.06 -3.61 5.62
CA ASP A 82 -22.69 -3.07 5.56
C ASP A 82 -21.79 -3.93 4.65
N LYS A 83 -22.17 -4.01 3.37
CA LYS A 83 -21.43 -4.80 2.37
C LYS A 83 -19.97 -4.36 2.24
N ARG A 84 -19.73 -3.05 2.31
CA ARG A 84 -18.39 -2.48 2.15
C ARG A 84 -17.52 -2.83 3.35
N GLY A 85 -17.99 -2.59 4.58
CA GLY A 85 -17.22 -2.89 5.78
C GLY A 85 -16.83 -4.36 5.89
N LEU A 86 -17.75 -5.30 5.64
CA LEU A 86 -17.41 -6.73 5.65
C LEU A 86 -16.46 -7.11 4.50
N LEU A 87 -16.67 -6.58 3.30
CA LEU A 87 -15.75 -6.82 2.18
C LEU A 87 -14.33 -6.34 2.51
N THR A 88 -14.19 -5.16 3.11
CA THR A 88 -12.90 -4.59 3.52
C THR A 88 -12.16 -5.51 4.49
N ILE A 89 -12.85 -6.08 5.48
CA ILE A 89 -12.26 -7.01 6.45
C ILE A 89 -11.79 -8.29 5.76
N VAL A 90 -12.63 -8.89 4.91
CA VAL A 90 -12.29 -10.13 4.19
C VAL A 90 -11.12 -9.91 3.24
N ALA A 91 -11.14 -8.82 2.47
CA ALA A 91 -10.08 -8.46 1.55
C ALA A 91 -8.77 -8.17 2.27
N HIS A 92 -8.81 -7.53 3.45
CA HIS A 92 -7.61 -7.30 4.26
C HIS A 92 -6.89 -8.61 4.62
N GLU A 93 -7.61 -9.57 5.19
CA GLU A 93 -6.99 -10.83 5.60
C GLU A 93 -6.52 -11.65 4.39
N LEU A 94 -7.27 -11.60 3.28
CA LEU A 94 -6.86 -12.25 2.04
C LEU A 94 -5.59 -11.63 1.45
N ASP A 95 -5.48 -10.30 1.46
CA ASP A 95 -4.28 -9.58 1.05
C ASP A 95 -3.10 -9.98 1.93
N LYS A 96 -3.23 -9.97 3.25
CA LYS A 96 -2.17 -10.40 4.18
C LYS A 96 -1.70 -11.82 3.90
N ILE A 97 -2.62 -12.74 3.62
CA ILE A 97 -2.29 -14.11 3.22
C ILE A 97 -1.52 -14.11 1.90
N ASN A 98 -1.98 -13.38 0.89
CA ASN A 98 -1.30 -13.27 -0.41
C ASN A 98 0.14 -12.72 -0.28
N HIS A 99 0.33 -11.66 0.51
CA HIS A 99 1.64 -11.03 0.73
C HIS A 99 2.63 -11.94 1.48
N SER A 100 2.15 -12.93 2.23
CA SER A 100 3.03 -13.90 2.88
C SER A 100 3.73 -14.87 1.90
N TYR A 101 3.28 -14.95 0.64
CA TYR A 101 3.91 -15.77 -0.38
C TYR A 101 4.95 -14.95 -1.18
N LYS A 102 6.20 -15.41 -1.18
CA LYS A 102 7.27 -14.78 -1.97
C LYS A 102 6.96 -14.87 -3.47
N ARG A 103 7.02 -13.74 -4.17
CA ARG A 103 6.86 -13.62 -5.64
C ARG A 103 5.49 -14.06 -6.18
N LEU A 104 4.45 -14.09 -5.35
CA LEU A 104 3.09 -14.38 -5.80
C LEU A 104 2.53 -13.16 -6.53
N LYS A 105 2.22 -13.31 -7.83
CA LYS A 105 1.47 -12.28 -8.57
C LYS A 105 -0.01 -12.46 -8.35
N CYS A 106 -0.65 -11.43 -7.82
CA CYS A 106 -2.06 -11.39 -7.54
C CYS A 106 -2.65 -10.09 -8.09
N SER A 107 -3.83 -10.16 -8.71
CA SER A 107 -4.53 -8.98 -9.23
C SER A 107 -5.98 -8.97 -8.74
N LYS A 108 -6.39 -7.85 -8.14
CA LYS A 108 -7.78 -7.57 -7.75
C LYS A 108 -8.56 -7.08 -8.96
N LEU A 109 -9.77 -7.61 -9.15
CA LEU A 109 -10.71 -7.24 -10.20
C LEU A 109 -11.92 -6.53 -9.59
N ILE A 110 -12.08 -5.27 -9.96
CA ILE A 110 -13.14 -4.36 -9.52
C ILE A 110 -14.32 -4.48 -10.50
N PRO A 111 -15.53 -4.91 -10.08
CA PRO A 111 -16.71 -4.97 -10.95
C PRO A 111 -17.09 -3.60 -11.50
N CYS A 112 -17.57 -3.61 -12.74
CA CYS A 112 -18.25 -2.47 -13.33
C CYS A 112 -19.58 -2.22 -12.62
N ASN A 113 -19.92 -0.96 -12.38
CA ASN A 113 -21.16 -0.54 -11.73
C ASN A 113 -22.24 -0.03 -12.71
N CYS A 114 -22.05 -0.24 -14.01
CA CYS A 114 -23.03 0.14 -15.03
C CYS A 114 -24.36 -0.63 -14.87
N HIS A 115 -25.42 -0.16 -15.53
CA HIS A 115 -26.77 -0.74 -15.40
C HIS A 115 -26.84 -2.24 -15.75
N LYS A 116 -26.00 -2.74 -16.67
CA LYS A 116 -25.93 -4.18 -17.00
C LYS A 116 -25.12 -5.01 -16.02
N CYS A 117 -24.16 -4.39 -15.33
CA CYS A 117 -23.22 -5.11 -14.45
C CYS A 117 -23.63 -5.08 -12.99
N LYS A 118 -24.29 -4.02 -12.52
CA LYS A 118 -24.63 -3.80 -11.10
C LYS A 118 -25.39 -4.96 -10.45
N ASP A 119 -26.34 -5.57 -11.18
CA ASP A 119 -27.16 -6.68 -10.67
C ASP A 119 -26.72 -8.05 -11.23
N SER A 120 -25.62 -8.08 -11.97
CA SER A 120 -25.08 -9.31 -12.55
C SER A 120 -24.22 -10.08 -11.55
N GLN A 121 -24.34 -11.40 -11.54
CA GLN A 121 -23.43 -12.29 -10.79
C GLN A 121 -22.06 -12.46 -11.47
N SER A 122 -21.94 -11.99 -12.71
CA SER A 122 -20.74 -12.02 -13.52
C SER A 122 -20.56 -10.67 -14.22
N PRO A 123 -20.33 -9.58 -13.46
CA PRO A 123 -20.11 -8.27 -14.05
C PRO A 123 -18.79 -8.26 -14.83
N HIS A 124 -18.72 -7.41 -15.85
CA HIS A 124 -17.42 -6.99 -16.38
C HIS A 124 -16.57 -6.44 -15.23
N SER A 125 -15.26 -6.61 -15.28
CA SER A 125 -14.40 -6.15 -14.20
C SER A 125 -13.06 -5.68 -14.72
N TYR A 126 -12.49 -4.72 -14.00
CA TYR A 126 -11.24 -4.07 -14.36
C TYR A 126 -10.16 -4.46 -13.35
N PRO A 127 -8.93 -4.74 -13.80
CA PRO A 127 -7.80 -4.85 -12.89
C PRO A 127 -7.64 -3.55 -12.10
N PHE A 128 -7.44 -3.68 -10.80
CA PHE A 128 -7.26 -2.54 -9.90
C PHE A 128 -6.11 -1.62 -10.39
N GLU A 129 -4.97 -2.20 -10.78
CA GLU A 129 -3.84 -1.46 -11.35
C GLU A 129 -4.18 -0.68 -12.62
N THR A 130 -5.12 -1.17 -13.44
CA THR A 130 -5.59 -0.43 -14.62
C THR A 130 -6.36 0.82 -14.20
N LEU A 131 -7.22 0.72 -13.18
CA LEU A 131 -7.95 1.88 -12.68
C LEU A 131 -7.02 2.92 -12.05
N LEU A 132 -5.95 2.48 -11.36
CA LEU A 132 -4.92 3.38 -10.85
C LEU A 132 -4.22 4.15 -11.96
N LYS A 133 -3.82 3.47 -13.05
CA LYS A 133 -3.21 4.12 -14.21
C LYS A 133 -4.13 5.16 -14.86
N PHE A 134 -5.43 4.89 -14.92
CA PHE A 134 -6.38 5.89 -15.42
C PHE A 134 -6.38 7.15 -14.55
N ILE A 135 -6.26 7.04 -13.24
CA ILE A 135 -6.16 8.20 -12.34
C ILE A 135 -4.81 8.92 -12.53
N GLU A 136 -3.71 8.17 -12.62
CA GLU A 136 -2.36 8.69 -12.92
C GLU A 136 -2.36 9.49 -14.23
N ASP A 137 -2.98 8.95 -15.28
CA ASP A 137 -3.09 9.55 -16.62
C ASP A 137 -4.22 10.60 -16.74
N GLN A 138 -4.85 10.98 -15.62
CA GLN A 138 -5.94 11.96 -15.57
C GLN A 138 -7.14 11.61 -16.48
N GLN A 139 -7.41 10.31 -16.64
CA GLN A 139 -8.55 9.78 -17.36
C GLN A 139 -9.68 9.41 -16.39
N ASP A 140 -10.73 10.22 -16.36
CA ASP A 140 -11.83 10.05 -15.40
C ASP A 140 -12.79 8.90 -15.74
N THR A 141 -12.77 8.40 -16.98
CA THR A 141 -13.75 7.44 -17.47
C THR A 141 -13.13 6.28 -18.22
N ILE A 142 -13.68 5.09 -18.02
CA ILE A 142 -13.30 3.85 -18.69
C ILE A 142 -14.53 3.18 -19.30
N GLN A 143 -14.42 2.58 -20.49
CA GLN A 143 -15.55 1.94 -21.15
C GLN A 143 -15.85 0.56 -20.56
N CYS A 144 -17.12 0.26 -20.30
CA CYS A 144 -17.60 -1.09 -20.00
C CYS A 144 -17.65 -1.95 -21.26
N GLN A 145 -16.97 -3.11 -21.26
CA GLN A 145 -17.00 -4.02 -22.41
C GLN A 145 -18.27 -4.89 -22.50
N THR A 146 -19.25 -4.67 -21.61
CA THR A 146 -20.54 -5.36 -21.63
C THR A 146 -21.70 -4.42 -21.97
N SER A 147 -21.73 -3.22 -21.39
CA SER A 147 -22.75 -2.20 -21.73
C SER A 147 -22.29 -1.23 -22.81
N TYR A 148 -20.99 -1.12 -23.08
CA TYR A 148 -20.34 -0.11 -23.93
C TYR A 148 -20.45 1.33 -23.41
N GLU A 149 -20.95 1.51 -22.19
CA GLU A 149 -21.05 2.81 -21.52
C GLU A 149 -19.71 3.23 -20.93
N MET A 150 -19.44 4.53 -20.96
CA MET A 150 -18.35 5.13 -20.20
C MET A 150 -18.77 5.23 -18.73
N VAL A 151 -18.01 4.62 -17.84
CA VAL A 151 -18.23 4.67 -16.39
C VAL A 151 -17.10 5.45 -15.73
N ASN A 152 -17.43 6.15 -14.64
CA ASN A 152 -16.46 6.95 -13.90
C ASN A 152 -15.52 6.04 -13.08
N VAL A 153 -14.21 6.22 -13.23
CA VAL A 153 -13.17 5.40 -12.59
C VAL A 153 -13.23 5.51 -11.07
N LEU A 154 -13.42 6.71 -10.53
CA LEU A 154 -13.51 6.93 -9.07
C LEU A 154 -14.75 6.27 -8.47
N SER A 155 -15.87 6.29 -9.18
CA SER A 155 -17.10 5.62 -8.75
C SER A 155 -16.92 4.11 -8.65
N LEU A 156 -16.19 3.48 -9.59
CA LEU A 156 -15.87 2.04 -9.52
C LEU A 156 -15.07 1.69 -8.26
N LEU A 157 -14.13 2.56 -7.89
CA LEU A 157 -13.29 2.38 -6.73
C LEU A 157 -14.03 2.69 -5.43
N GLY A 158 -14.82 3.77 -5.38
CA GLY A 158 -15.61 4.18 -4.22
C GLY A 158 -16.72 3.22 -3.84
N ASP A 159 -17.15 2.36 -4.77
CA ASP A 159 -18.09 1.29 -4.46
C ASP A 159 -17.48 0.16 -3.62
N ILE A 160 -16.15 0.05 -3.61
CA ILE A 160 -15.40 -1.02 -2.94
C ILE A 160 -14.53 -0.48 -1.81
N ILE A 161 -13.99 0.71 -1.99
CA ILE A 161 -13.09 1.41 -1.09
C ILE A 161 -13.88 2.54 -0.44
N ASP A 162 -13.95 2.55 0.89
CA ASP A 162 -14.63 3.63 1.62
C ASP A 162 -13.77 4.91 1.61
N LEU A 163 -13.86 5.65 0.50
CA LEU A 163 -13.20 6.96 0.34
C LEU A 163 -13.74 8.02 1.31
N ASN A 164 -14.95 7.85 1.87
CA ASN A 164 -15.59 8.83 2.76
C ASN A 164 -15.10 8.71 4.22
N LYS A 165 -14.75 7.50 4.67
CA LYS A 165 -14.02 7.31 5.95
C LYS A 165 -12.63 7.96 5.95
N LEU A 166 -12.12 8.38 4.79
CA LEU A 166 -10.86 9.14 4.66
C LEU A 166 -11.06 10.65 4.81
N VAL A 167 -12.31 11.13 4.81
CA VAL A 167 -12.67 12.56 4.90
C VAL A 167 -13.26 12.91 6.29
N SER A 168 -13.55 11.90 7.12
CA SER A 168 -14.22 12.08 8.40
C SER A 168 -13.21 11.96 9.56
N ASN A 169 -12.82 13.10 10.15
CA ASN A 169 -11.94 13.21 11.32
C ASN A 169 -12.62 12.75 12.64
N ASP A 170 -13.29 11.58 12.66
CA ASP A 170 -13.98 11.10 13.87
C ASP A 170 -13.09 10.15 14.70
N PRO A 171 -12.63 10.53 15.92
CA PRO A 171 -11.57 9.82 16.65
C PRO A 171 -11.98 8.50 17.34
N GLN A 172 -13.16 7.94 17.04
CA GLN A 172 -13.77 6.89 17.88
C GLN A 172 -13.77 5.47 17.31
N ASP A 173 -13.15 5.19 16.16
CA ASP A 173 -13.15 3.83 15.58
C ASP A 173 -11.74 3.36 15.19
N SER A 174 -10.81 3.41 16.14
CA SER A 174 -9.37 3.25 15.95
C SER A 174 -8.87 1.81 15.77
N ASN A 175 -9.70 0.84 15.33
CA ASN A 175 -9.25 -0.55 15.17
C ASN A 175 -9.76 -1.32 13.94
N GLN A 176 -10.32 -0.68 12.90
CA GLN A 176 -10.73 -1.37 11.67
C GLN A 176 -10.34 -0.63 10.39
N SER A 177 -9.05 -0.62 10.05
CA SER A 177 -8.59 -0.46 8.67
C SER A 177 -7.09 -0.68 8.56
N ILE A 178 -6.67 -1.93 8.32
CA ILE A 178 -5.29 -2.22 7.96
C ILE A 178 -5.31 -2.83 6.55
N GLN A 179 -4.36 -2.42 5.72
CA GLN A 179 -4.02 -2.92 4.38
C GLN A 179 -4.82 -2.55 3.13
N PHE A 180 -6.08 -2.10 3.20
CA PHE A 180 -6.49 -1.13 2.17
C PHE A 180 -5.68 0.16 2.30
N LYS A 181 -5.02 0.38 3.45
CA LYS A 181 -4.14 1.53 3.73
C LYS A 181 -3.12 1.80 2.59
N GLY A 182 -2.48 0.80 1.98
CA GLY A 182 -1.51 1.02 0.89
C GLY A 182 -2.15 1.44 -0.44
N ASP A 183 -3.16 0.70 -0.89
CA ASP A 183 -3.94 1.00 -2.10
C ASP A 183 -4.69 2.34 -1.98
N ILE A 184 -5.25 2.60 -0.78
CA ILE A 184 -5.88 3.85 -0.39
C ILE A 184 -4.86 4.99 -0.33
N GLN A 185 -3.69 4.80 0.30
CA GLN A 185 -2.66 5.83 0.37
C GLN A 185 -2.20 6.22 -1.03
N LYS A 186 -2.00 5.23 -1.92
CA LYS A 186 -1.67 5.46 -3.32
C LYS A 186 -2.78 6.24 -4.03
N LEU A 187 -4.05 5.87 -3.82
CA LEU A 187 -5.20 6.60 -4.36
C LEU A 187 -5.30 8.04 -3.83
N VAL A 188 -5.17 8.24 -2.52
CA VAL A 188 -5.23 9.57 -1.89
C VAL A 188 -4.08 10.45 -2.38
N LEU A 189 -2.87 9.90 -2.49
CA LEU A 189 -1.72 10.60 -3.04
C LEU A 189 -2.00 11.08 -4.48
N LEU A 190 -2.47 10.19 -5.35
CA LEU A 190 -2.81 10.52 -6.73
C LEU A 190 -3.91 11.58 -6.84
N LEU A 191 -4.95 11.47 -6.02
CA LEU A 191 -6.06 12.43 -6.04
C LEU A 191 -5.67 13.80 -5.46
N SER A 192 -4.76 13.83 -4.48
CA SER A 192 -4.24 15.07 -3.88
C SER A 192 -3.35 15.86 -4.83
N GLN A 193 -2.56 15.18 -5.66
CA GLN A 193 -1.68 15.80 -6.67
C GLN A 193 -2.47 16.49 -7.79
N HIS A 194 -3.69 16.03 -8.06
CA HIS A 194 -4.49 16.48 -9.20
C HIS A 194 -5.58 17.50 -8.85
N GLY A 195 -5.64 17.98 -7.60
CA GLY A 195 -6.60 19.03 -7.18
C GLY A 195 -8.07 18.61 -7.19
N ASN A 196 -8.36 17.31 -7.34
CA ASN A 196 -9.70 16.75 -7.43
C ASN A 196 -10.39 16.52 -6.07
N ILE A 197 -9.75 16.93 -4.96
CA ILE A 197 -10.38 16.93 -3.64
C ILE A 197 -10.05 18.22 -2.89
N SER A 198 -11.08 18.96 -2.46
CA SER A 198 -10.95 20.15 -1.60
C SER A 198 -11.13 19.74 -0.14
N GLY A 199 -10.03 19.63 0.61
CA GLY A 199 -10.02 19.26 2.03
C GLY A 199 -8.61 19.39 2.63
N ASP A 200 -8.51 19.56 3.95
CA ASP A 200 -7.23 19.61 4.68
C ASP A 200 -6.80 18.18 5.03
N TYR A 201 -5.69 17.72 4.42
CA TYR A 201 -5.18 16.33 4.52
C TYR A 201 -3.92 16.21 5.40
N SER A 202 -3.61 17.25 6.17
CA SER A 202 -2.42 17.30 7.03
C SER A 202 -2.39 16.17 8.08
N GLU A 203 -3.54 15.72 8.59
CA GLU A 203 -3.66 14.60 9.54
C GLU A 203 -3.47 13.20 8.91
N ILE A 204 -3.90 12.99 7.67
CA ILE A 204 -3.66 11.72 6.94
C ILE A 204 -2.18 11.59 6.60
N MET A 205 -1.54 12.71 6.24
CA MET A 205 -0.09 12.80 6.06
C MET A 205 0.65 12.60 7.39
N ALA A 206 0.08 12.99 8.54
CA ALA A 206 0.66 12.74 9.87
C ALA A 206 0.54 11.28 10.34
N ASN A 207 -0.52 10.55 9.94
CA ASN A 207 -0.72 9.12 10.24
C ASN A 207 0.08 8.16 9.32
N ILE A 208 0.89 8.70 8.41
CA ILE A 208 2.04 8.01 7.80
C ILE A 208 3.06 7.66 8.90
N ASN A 209 3.01 8.34 10.05
CA ASN A 209 4.05 8.31 11.06
C ASN A 209 3.77 7.47 12.31
N ASP A 210 2.58 6.89 12.46
CA ASP A 210 2.31 6.02 13.61
C ASP A 210 2.78 4.57 13.34
N LYS A 211 4.03 4.32 13.75
CA LYS A 211 4.67 2.99 13.80
C LYS A 211 4.08 2.14 14.94
N SER A 212 2.77 1.92 14.99
CA SER A 212 2.20 0.97 15.95
C SER A 212 2.29 -0.48 15.43
N GLN A 213 3.50 -0.95 15.11
CA GLN A 213 3.82 -2.35 15.34
C GLN A 213 4.56 -2.41 16.67
N ASN A 214 3.80 -2.54 17.75
CA ASN A 214 4.34 -2.83 19.07
C ASN A 214 4.81 -4.28 19.09
N ILE A 215 6.02 -4.53 18.57
CA ILE A 215 6.72 -5.80 18.78
C ILE A 215 7.55 -5.61 20.05
N ASN A 216 7.05 -6.14 21.17
CA ASN A 216 7.86 -6.31 22.37
C ASN A 216 9.01 -7.27 22.04
N ILE A 217 10.23 -6.73 21.91
CA ILE A 217 11.46 -7.51 21.84
C ILE A 217 12.26 -7.19 23.09
N SER A 218 12.31 -8.15 24.00
CA SER A 218 13.21 -8.15 25.14
C SER A 218 14.67 -8.17 24.67
N ASP A 219 15.47 -7.32 25.32
CA ASP A 219 16.91 -7.17 25.33
C ASP A 219 17.77 -8.12 24.44
N ASN A 220 18.56 -7.45 23.58
CA ASN A 220 19.80 -7.91 22.98
C ASN A 220 19.75 -8.67 21.63
N ALA A 221 19.05 -8.11 20.65
CA ALA A 221 19.27 -8.45 19.23
C ALA A 221 19.60 -7.20 18.42
N THR A 222 20.82 -7.13 17.89
CA THR A 222 21.21 -6.16 16.87
C THR A 222 20.31 -6.36 15.65
N VAL A 223 19.42 -5.41 15.38
CA VAL A 223 18.60 -5.42 14.15
C VAL A 223 19.51 -5.02 13.00
N THR A 224 20.17 -6.00 12.39
CA THR A 224 20.60 -5.87 11.00
C THR A 224 19.36 -6.15 10.16
N ASN A 225 18.82 -5.12 9.52
CA ASN A 225 17.69 -5.22 8.61
C ASN A 225 18.14 -5.99 7.35
N SER A 226 18.26 -7.31 7.46
CA SER A 226 18.61 -8.19 6.34
C SER A 226 17.33 -8.78 5.77
N PHE A 227 16.53 -7.94 5.10
CA PHE A 227 15.51 -8.43 4.18
C PHE A 227 16.19 -8.94 2.91
N ALA A 228 16.67 -10.19 2.96
CA ALA A 228 17.11 -10.91 1.79
C ALA A 228 15.90 -11.29 0.92
N GLY A 229 15.63 -10.48 -0.11
CA GLY A 229 14.89 -10.88 -1.32
C GLY A 229 13.87 -9.88 -1.83
N ALA A 230 14.31 -9.05 -2.79
CA ALA A 230 13.64 -7.97 -3.54
C ALA A 230 13.67 -6.60 -2.85
N PHE A 231 14.50 -5.69 -3.37
CA PHE A 231 14.52 -4.28 -3.00
C PHE A 231 13.23 -3.61 -3.48
N ASN A 232 12.28 -3.35 -2.57
CA ASN A 232 11.11 -2.54 -2.90
C ASN A 232 11.51 -1.06 -2.87
N LEU A 233 12.12 -0.58 -3.97
CA LEU A 233 12.60 0.81 -4.08
C LEU A 233 11.50 1.84 -3.78
N GLY A 234 10.23 1.52 -4.06
CA GLY A 234 9.08 2.36 -3.71
C GLY A 234 8.88 2.54 -2.20
N GLU A 235 9.07 1.47 -1.40
CA GLU A 235 8.94 1.52 0.06
C GLU A 235 10.13 2.25 0.70
N ILE A 236 11.35 1.98 0.22
CA ILE A 236 12.57 2.63 0.69
C ILE A 236 12.51 4.14 0.37
N SER A 237 12.16 4.49 -0.87
CA SER A 237 11.99 5.89 -1.27
C SER A 237 10.87 6.58 -0.48
N GLY A 238 9.72 5.92 -0.27
CA GLY A 238 8.65 6.46 0.56
C GLY A 238 9.10 6.79 1.98
N THR A 239 9.93 5.91 2.56
CA THR A 239 10.53 6.11 3.90
C THR A 239 11.48 7.30 3.91
N VAL A 240 12.38 7.41 2.93
CA VAL A 240 13.29 8.55 2.78
C VAL A 240 12.54 9.87 2.67
N ALA A 241 11.52 9.94 1.82
CA ALA A 241 10.70 11.15 1.66
C ALA A 241 10.05 11.57 2.98
N ASN A 242 9.57 10.61 3.76
CA ASN A 242 8.95 10.87 5.05
C ASN A 242 9.95 11.45 6.05
N THR A 243 11.14 10.84 6.18
CA THR A 243 12.20 11.31 7.07
C THR A 243 12.67 12.72 6.70
N ILE A 244 12.79 13.04 5.41
CA ILE A 244 13.13 14.39 4.92
C ILE A 244 12.01 15.39 5.27
N ASN A 245 10.74 14.98 5.17
CA ASN A 245 9.62 15.85 5.47
C ASN A 245 9.49 16.18 6.97
N GLN A 246 9.88 15.25 7.83
CA GLN A 246 9.89 15.41 9.29
C GLN A 246 11.07 16.21 9.84
N LEU A 247 12.01 16.60 8.98
CA LEU A 247 13.03 17.56 9.37
C LEU A 247 12.33 18.81 9.93
N PRO A 248 12.76 19.31 11.11
CA PRO A 248 12.11 20.43 11.79
C PRO A 248 11.86 21.62 10.86
N SER A 249 10.77 22.36 11.05
CA SER A 249 10.49 23.59 10.30
C SER A 249 11.54 24.64 10.64
N PHE A 250 12.62 24.67 9.86
CA PHE A 250 13.78 25.52 10.11
C PHE A 250 13.58 26.93 9.52
N GLU A 251 12.54 27.65 9.95
CA GLU A 251 12.46 29.09 9.72
C GLU A 251 13.08 29.84 10.90
N PRO A 252 13.98 30.83 10.68
CA PRO A 252 14.37 31.48 9.43
C PRO A 252 15.81 31.16 8.98
N GLU A 253 16.34 29.96 9.19
CA GLU A 253 17.73 29.62 8.79
C GLU A 253 17.80 29.16 7.31
N PRO A 254 18.33 29.99 6.39
CA PRO A 254 18.32 29.71 4.94
C PRO A 254 19.09 28.43 4.58
N ASP A 255 20.16 28.12 5.32
CA ASP A 255 21.00 26.93 5.10
C ASP A 255 20.26 25.62 5.38
N LYS A 256 19.33 25.61 6.34
CA LYS A 256 18.57 24.41 6.71
C LYS A 256 17.37 24.16 5.79
N LYS A 257 16.75 25.24 5.28
CA LYS A 257 15.76 25.15 4.19
C LYS A 257 16.38 24.60 2.91
N GLN A 258 17.59 25.06 2.57
CA GLN A 258 18.34 24.57 1.42
C GLN A 258 18.71 23.08 1.55
N LEU A 259 18.97 22.60 2.77
CA LEU A 259 19.29 21.19 3.01
C LEU A 259 18.11 20.25 2.78
N LYS A 260 16.91 20.61 3.24
CA LYS A 260 15.69 19.81 3.01
C LYS A 260 15.43 19.66 1.51
N GLU A 261 15.51 20.77 0.78
CA GLU A 261 15.36 20.80 -0.68
C GLU A 261 16.40 19.91 -1.38
N LEU A 262 17.67 20.00 -0.98
CA LEU A 262 18.74 19.17 -1.56
C LEU A 262 18.59 17.69 -1.26
N LEU A 263 18.12 17.30 -0.08
CA LEU A 263 17.87 15.89 0.23
C LEU A 263 16.71 15.33 -0.62
N SER A 264 15.66 16.12 -0.82
CA SER A 264 14.56 15.74 -1.74
C SER A 264 15.04 15.63 -3.19
N GLN A 265 15.85 16.57 -3.66
CA GLN A 265 16.45 16.51 -4.99
C GLN A 265 17.39 15.31 -5.15
N LEU A 266 18.17 14.99 -4.10
CA LEU A 266 19.08 13.84 -4.09
C LEU A 266 18.32 12.53 -4.18
N GLN A 267 17.22 12.40 -3.43
CA GLN A 267 16.33 11.26 -3.52
C GLN A 267 15.79 11.06 -4.94
N SER A 268 15.27 12.13 -5.56
CA SER A 268 14.78 12.06 -6.95
C SER A 268 15.90 11.72 -7.94
N ALA A 269 17.10 12.26 -7.73
CA ALA A 269 18.27 11.95 -8.56
C ALA A 269 18.61 10.45 -8.50
N VAL A 270 18.73 9.86 -7.30
CA VAL A 270 19.05 8.43 -7.13
C VAL A 270 18.10 7.52 -7.90
N LEU A 271 16.79 7.83 -7.92
CA LEU A 271 15.81 7.03 -8.66
C LEU A 271 15.91 7.18 -10.18
N ALA A 272 16.34 8.34 -10.67
CA ALA A 272 16.45 8.67 -12.08
C ALA A 272 17.79 8.24 -12.72
N GLU A 273 18.85 8.07 -11.92
CA GLU A 273 20.16 7.65 -12.41
C GLU A 273 20.20 6.17 -12.85
N ASP A 274 21.16 5.85 -13.72
CA ASP A 274 21.41 4.50 -14.23
C ASP A 274 22.26 3.69 -13.23
N LEU A 275 21.67 3.44 -12.07
CA LEU A 275 22.18 2.54 -11.03
C LEU A 275 21.33 1.27 -11.00
N ASP A 276 21.93 0.15 -10.61
CA ASP A 276 21.15 -1.06 -10.32
C ASP A 276 20.34 -0.89 -9.02
N ASP A 277 19.36 -1.78 -8.82
CA ASP A 277 18.42 -1.68 -7.71
C ASP A 277 19.09 -1.85 -6.33
N GLU A 278 20.22 -2.55 -6.25
CA GLU A 278 20.99 -2.73 -5.01
C GLU A 278 21.71 -1.43 -4.65
N ASP A 279 22.40 -0.82 -5.61
CA ASP A 279 23.05 0.48 -5.45
C ASP A 279 22.04 1.61 -5.15
N LYS A 280 20.86 1.58 -5.80
CA LYS A 280 19.76 2.53 -5.51
C LYS A 280 19.24 2.37 -4.09
N ALA A 281 19.04 1.14 -3.64
CA ALA A 281 18.59 0.86 -2.29
C ALA A 281 19.61 1.36 -1.25
N GLU A 282 20.89 1.03 -1.43
CA GLU A 282 21.97 1.48 -0.53
C GLU A 282 22.05 3.01 -0.47
N ALA A 283 21.96 3.69 -1.63
CA ALA A 283 21.97 5.15 -1.69
C ALA A 283 20.79 5.77 -0.94
N LEU A 284 19.58 5.24 -1.12
CA LEU A 284 18.39 5.71 -0.40
C LEU A 284 18.50 5.49 1.12
N GLU A 285 18.99 4.33 1.56
CA GLU A 285 19.25 4.06 2.98
C GLU A 285 20.24 5.06 3.60
N GLN A 286 21.27 5.47 2.85
CA GLN A 286 22.19 6.51 3.34
C GLN A 286 21.53 7.89 3.45
N ILE A 287 20.62 8.24 2.53
CA ILE A 287 19.86 9.50 2.60
C ILE A 287 18.96 9.51 3.84
N GLU A 288 18.29 8.39 4.14
CA GLU A 288 17.49 8.25 5.37
C GLU A 288 18.36 8.42 6.63
N ALA A 289 19.53 7.79 6.67
CA ALA A 289 20.46 7.90 7.79
C ALA A 289 20.94 9.35 8.00
N ILE A 290 21.18 10.09 6.92
CA ILE A 290 21.52 11.51 6.96
C ILE A 290 20.35 12.32 7.52
N ALA A 291 19.14 12.18 6.97
CA ALA A 291 17.95 12.91 7.41
C ALA A 291 17.61 12.62 8.89
N SER A 292 17.69 11.36 9.30
CA SER A 292 17.47 10.95 10.69
C SER A 292 18.51 11.55 11.64
N GLY A 293 19.78 11.60 11.22
CA GLY A 293 20.85 12.20 12.02
C GLY A 293 20.70 13.72 12.17
N LEU A 294 20.12 14.39 11.18
CA LEU A 294 19.83 15.82 11.26
C LEU A 294 18.70 16.15 12.23
N THR A 295 17.84 15.19 12.56
CA THR A 295 16.77 15.35 13.56
C THR A 295 17.33 15.34 14.99
N ASN A 296 18.49 14.71 15.22
CA ASN A 296 19.11 14.52 16.54
C ASN A 296 20.52 15.17 16.60
N SER A 297 20.64 16.44 16.21
CA SER A 297 21.92 17.13 15.97
C SER A 297 22.80 17.39 17.21
N GLU A 298 22.27 17.22 18.43
CA GLU A 298 22.99 17.51 19.68
C GLU A 298 23.96 16.38 20.13
N ASP A 299 23.88 15.20 19.51
CA ASP A 299 24.71 14.04 19.88
C ASP A 299 25.95 13.88 18.96
N GLY A 300 27.14 13.90 19.56
CA GLY A 300 28.41 13.69 18.86
C GLY A 300 28.55 12.32 18.19
N ALA A 301 27.80 11.30 18.63
CA ALA A 301 27.71 10.00 17.96
C ALA A 301 26.93 10.10 16.64
N VAL A 302 25.89 10.93 16.59
CA VAL A 302 25.05 11.16 15.40
C VAL A 302 25.85 11.84 14.28
N LYS A 303 26.73 12.79 14.62
CA LYS A 303 27.68 13.40 13.65
C LYS A 303 28.57 12.36 12.94
N LYS A 304 28.95 11.29 13.63
CA LYS A 304 29.76 10.20 13.04
C LYS A 304 28.93 9.33 12.10
N VAL A 305 27.67 9.05 12.44
CA VAL A 305 26.73 8.30 11.59
C VAL A 305 26.49 9.05 10.28
N VAL A 306 26.17 10.34 10.35
CA VAL A 306 25.95 11.19 9.17
C VAL A 306 27.20 11.25 8.28
N LYS A 307 28.40 11.38 8.86
CA LYS A 307 29.66 11.34 8.10
C LYS A 307 29.91 9.99 7.41
N LYS A 308 29.56 8.88 8.07
CA LYS A 308 29.70 7.54 7.49
C LYS A 308 28.73 7.36 6.33
N ALA A 309 27.47 7.74 6.52
CA ALA A 309 26.45 7.67 5.47
C ALA A 309 26.84 8.50 4.24
N MET A 310 27.35 9.71 4.46
CA MET A 310 27.88 10.56 3.38
C MET A 310 29.01 9.88 2.60
N LYS A 311 29.96 9.22 3.28
CA LYS A 311 31.10 8.56 2.62
C LYS A 311 30.63 7.41 1.73
N ILE A 312 29.64 6.65 2.19
CA ILE A 312 29.05 5.54 1.43
C ILE A 312 28.32 6.11 0.20
N LEU A 313 27.48 7.12 0.39
CA LEU A 313 26.73 7.79 -0.68
C LEU A 313 27.65 8.39 -1.76
N MET A 314 28.76 9.01 -1.36
CA MET A 314 29.79 9.49 -2.29
C MET A 314 30.50 8.35 -3.04
N GLY A 315 30.65 7.19 -2.40
CA GLY A 315 31.19 5.97 -3.02
C GLY A 315 30.26 5.47 -4.12
N THR A 316 28.96 5.38 -3.86
CA THR A 316 27.94 5.01 -4.85
C THR A 316 27.88 6.04 -5.99
N ALA A 317 27.91 7.34 -5.68
CA ALA A 317 27.95 8.39 -6.68
C ALA A 317 29.21 8.34 -7.58
N ALA A 318 30.33 7.80 -7.09
CA ALA A 318 31.57 7.71 -7.86
C ALA A 318 31.51 6.69 -9.00
N ALA A 319 30.54 5.77 -8.98
CA ALA A 319 30.26 4.87 -10.10
C ALA A 319 29.58 5.58 -11.28
N LEU A 320 29.01 6.78 -11.07
CA LEU A 320 28.30 7.56 -12.07
C LEU A 320 29.22 8.54 -12.81
N SER A 321 28.71 9.10 -13.93
CA SER A 321 29.42 10.14 -14.66
C SER A 321 29.67 11.38 -13.79
N PRO A 322 30.79 12.11 -13.95
CA PRO A 322 31.06 13.33 -13.17
C PRO A 322 30.02 14.45 -13.33
N THR A 323 29.19 14.36 -14.37
CA THR A 323 28.09 15.28 -14.72
C THR A 323 26.72 14.80 -14.23
N ALA A 324 26.64 13.64 -13.57
CA ALA A 324 25.39 13.12 -13.02
C ALA A 324 24.79 14.07 -11.97
N ASN A 325 23.47 14.13 -11.91
CA ASN A 325 22.77 15.02 -10.99
C ASN A 325 23.05 14.61 -9.53
N MET A 326 23.07 13.29 -9.27
CA MET A 326 23.44 12.75 -7.95
C MET A 326 24.84 13.20 -7.52
N VAL A 327 25.82 13.17 -8.43
CA VAL A 327 27.22 13.58 -8.15
C VAL A 327 27.32 15.07 -7.82
N THR A 328 26.57 15.90 -8.54
CA THR A 328 26.53 17.35 -8.30
C THR A 328 25.96 17.64 -6.91
N ILE A 329 24.81 17.06 -6.57
CA ILE A 329 24.14 17.27 -5.28
C ILE A 329 25.00 16.74 -4.11
N CYS A 330 25.65 15.58 -4.28
CA CYS A 330 26.54 15.01 -3.26
C CYS A 330 27.76 15.89 -2.94
N LYS A 331 28.21 16.75 -3.86
CA LYS A 331 29.34 17.68 -3.61
C LYS A 331 28.94 18.86 -2.73
N ASP A 332 27.68 19.28 -2.79
CA ASP A 332 27.17 20.45 -2.06
C ASP A 332 26.70 20.10 -0.65
N LEU A 333 26.24 18.85 -0.44
CA LEU A 333 25.68 18.35 0.82
C LEU A 333 26.61 18.50 2.05
N PRO A 334 27.93 18.24 1.98
CA PRO A 334 28.83 18.38 3.13
C PRO A 334 28.90 19.79 3.68
N GLY A 335 28.89 20.80 2.78
CA GLY A 335 28.93 22.21 3.15
C GLY A 335 27.77 22.58 4.04
N LEU A 336 26.56 22.13 3.71
CA LEU A 336 25.36 22.44 4.47
C LEU A 336 25.27 21.66 5.78
N ILE A 337 25.62 20.37 5.78
CA ILE A 337 25.61 19.56 7.02
C ILE A 337 26.61 20.09 8.04
N SER A 338 27.78 20.57 7.61
CA SER A 338 28.77 21.17 8.51
C SER A 338 28.31 22.45 9.21
N LYS A 339 27.28 23.12 8.68
CA LYS A 339 26.68 24.29 9.33
C LYS A 339 25.69 23.92 10.43
N ILE A 340 25.28 22.64 10.50
CA ILE A 340 24.31 22.12 11.48
C ILE A 340 25.03 21.49 12.68
N PHE A 341 26.22 20.92 12.49
CA PHE A 341 27.00 20.22 13.52
C PHE A 341 28.35 20.86 13.83
#